data_AF-A0A928L0J6-F1
#
_entry.id   AF-A0A928L0J6-F1
#
_cell.length_a   1.000
_cell.length_b   1.000
_cell.length_c   1.000
_cell.angle_alpha   90.00
_cell.angle_beta   90.00
_cell.angle_gamma   90.00
#
_symmetry.space_group_name_H-M   'P 1'
#
loop_
_entity.id
_entity.type
_entity.pdbx_description
1 polymer ?
#
loop_
_entity_poly.entity_id
_entity_poly.type
_entity_poly.pdbx_seq_one_letter_code
_entity_poly.pdbx_strand_id
1 'polypeptide(L)'
;GNKLHRYAGLIKCAECGSGFTARKRKLKDTEYVDYTCNSHHRYGKEYCTPHTIKENILDEIVENEVKSLRDKILAESDRYDSIIKDWLKKKPMYEQQINANTDKIQTLKQQIEDLIMERIGDREHAEIYNEMIRKREEEIAALEKNTADLKEYDKVCRQQKEQLKNTTQILDEVLSESKISDVNLRMLVNKVIIHQNEDRSIDVNLEFNGDFEDKVIE
;
A
#
# COMPACT_ATOMS: atom_id res chain seq x y z
N GLY A 1 -0.48 28.25 22.72
CA GLY A 1 0.55 27.51 21.96
C GLY A 1 0.69 28.16 20.59
N ASN A 2 1.92 28.31 20.08
CA ASN A 2 2.14 28.93 18.78
C ASN A 2 1.49 28.10 17.67
N LYS A 3 0.71 28.74 16.79
CA LYS A 3 0.08 28.11 15.64
C LYS A 3 1.18 27.55 14.73
N LEU A 4 1.19 26.24 14.52
CA LEU A 4 2.15 25.58 13.64
C LEU A 4 1.90 26.05 12.20
N HIS A 5 2.96 26.33 11.45
CA HIS A 5 2.83 26.62 10.02
C HIS A 5 2.49 25.34 9.26
N ARG A 6 1.71 25.47 8.18
CA ARG A 6 1.12 24.36 7.42
C ARG A 6 2.10 23.23 7.11
N TYR A 7 3.25 23.59 6.53
CA TYR A 7 4.31 22.64 6.15
C TYR A 7 5.43 22.50 7.18
N ALA A 8 5.32 23.12 8.36
CA ALA A 8 6.34 22.97 9.39
C ALA A 8 6.47 21.51 9.84
N GLY A 9 7.70 21.02 9.81
CA GLY A 9 8.06 19.64 10.12
C GLY A 9 8.02 18.68 8.92
N LEU A 10 7.33 19.03 7.83
CA LEU A 10 7.19 18.18 6.63
C LEU A 10 8.32 18.41 5.62
N ILE A 11 8.82 19.65 5.51
CA ILE A 11 9.81 20.02 4.48
C ILE A 11 11.24 19.69 4.93
N LYS A 12 12.00 19.04 4.04
CA LYS A 12 13.42 18.71 4.19
C LYS A 12 14.21 19.12 2.97
N CYS A 13 15.44 19.56 3.18
CA CYS A 13 16.36 19.86 2.09
C CYS A 13 17.07 18.57 1.66
N ALA A 14 17.09 18.28 0.35
CA ALA A 14 17.79 17.13 -0.21
C ALA A 14 19.31 17.20 0.00
N GLU A 15 19.90 18.40 -0.10
CA GLU A 15 21.35 18.59 -0.03
C GLU A 15 21.90 18.44 1.40
N CYS A 16 21.24 19.09 2.36
CA CYS A 16 21.77 19.23 3.72
C CYS A 16 20.93 18.52 4.79
N GLY A 17 19.82 17.87 4.42
CA GLY A 17 18.91 17.15 5.34
C GLY A 17 18.16 18.03 6.35
N SER A 18 18.46 19.34 6.40
CA SER A 18 17.85 20.26 7.35
C SER A 18 16.41 20.60 7.00
N GLY A 19 15.63 20.94 8.02
CA GLY A 19 14.28 21.46 7.83
C GLY A 19 14.26 22.92 7.37
N PHE A 20 13.07 23.36 6.97
CA PHE A 20 12.82 24.74 6.57
C PHE A 20 12.19 25.53 7.71
N THR A 21 12.51 26.83 7.77
CA THR A 21 11.89 27.77 8.70
C THR A 21 10.90 28.64 7.96
N ALA A 22 9.65 28.65 8.42
CA ALA A 22 8.60 29.50 7.89
C ALA A 22 8.77 30.95 8.35
N ARG A 23 8.59 31.90 7.45
CA ARG A 23 8.52 33.33 7.74
C ARG A 23 7.27 33.92 7.10
N LYS A 24 6.57 34.77 7.85
CA LYS A 24 5.45 35.55 7.31
C LYS A 24 6.02 36.81 6.68
N ARG A 25 5.65 37.06 5.44
CA ARG A 25 6.00 38.25 4.68
C ARG A 25 4.74 39.02 4.35
N LYS A 26 4.83 40.34 4.40
CA LYS A 26 3.77 41.24 3.96
C LYS A 26 4.30 42.09 2.83
N LEU A 27 3.66 42.02 1.68
CA LEU A 27 3.94 42.88 0.54
C LEU A 27 2.67 43.66 0.19
N LYS A 28 2.68 44.96 0.47
CA LYS A 28 1.49 45.83 0.34
C LYS A 28 0.31 45.25 1.15
N ASP A 29 -0.77 44.86 0.46
CA ASP A 29 -1.99 44.30 1.03
C ASP A 29 -2.04 42.75 1.02
N THR A 30 -0.98 42.09 0.55
CA THR A 30 -0.93 40.62 0.48
C THR A 30 0.05 40.06 1.50
N GLU A 31 -0.44 39.16 2.35
CA GLU A 31 0.37 38.37 3.27
C GLU A 31 0.64 36.99 2.69
N TYR A 32 1.88 36.53 2.74
CA TYR A 32 2.28 35.19 2.29
C TYR A 32 3.33 34.59 3.23
N VAL A 33 3.50 33.28 3.14
CA VAL A 33 4.49 32.54 3.92
C VAL A 33 5.59 32.05 2.98
N ASP A 34 6.85 32.31 3.34
CA ASP A 34 8.02 31.75 2.69
C ASP A 34 8.73 30.76 3.61
N TYR A 35 9.23 29.66 3.04
CA TYR A 35 10.00 28.64 3.73
C TYR A 35 11.44 28.72 3.25
N THR A 36 12.37 29.01 4.16
CA THR A 36 13.81 29.11 3.86
C THR A 36 14.57 27.97 4.52
N CYS A 37 15.53 27.38 3.79
CA CYS A 37 16.40 26.34 4.33
C CYS A 37 17.21 26.86 5.55
N ASN A 38 17.23 26.10 6.64
CA ASN A 38 17.83 26.51 7.91
C ASN A 38 19.38 26.39 7.92
N SER A 39 19.96 25.50 7.11
CA SER A 39 21.41 25.24 7.11
C SER A 39 22.24 26.47 6.75
N HIS A 40 21.78 27.23 5.75
CA HIS A 40 22.49 28.43 5.31
C HIS A 40 22.65 29.47 6.43
N HIS A 41 21.62 29.66 7.26
CA HIS A 41 21.65 30.63 8.35
C HIS A 41 22.54 30.19 9.52
N ARG A 42 22.68 28.88 9.75
CA ARG A 42 23.42 28.34 10.90
C ARG A 42 24.88 28.00 10.59
N TYR A 43 25.16 27.52 9.38
CA TYR A 43 26.46 26.96 9.01
C TYR A 43 27.10 27.63 7.79
N GLY A 44 26.39 28.53 7.10
CA GLY A 44 26.92 29.29 5.97
C GLY A 44 26.77 28.61 4.60
N LYS A 45 27.31 29.26 3.56
CA LYS A 45 27.17 28.85 2.15
C LYS A 45 27.82 27.53 1.78
N GLU A 46 28.83 27.10 2.55
CA GLU A 46 29.55 25.84 2.29
C GLU A 46 28.67 24.60 2.52
N TYR A 47 27.61 24.72 3.32
CA TYR A 47 26.76 23.60 3.71
C TYR A 47 25.45 23.50 2.91
N CYS A 48 24.95 24.63 2.39
CA CYS A 48 23.76 24.67 1.54
C CYS A 48 23.57 26.05 0.89
N THR A 49 22.98 26.05 -0.30
CA THR A 49 22.53 27.26 -1.00
C THR A 49 21.37 27.93 -0.25
N PRO A 50 21.27 29.28 -0.24
CA PRO A 50 20.13 29.98 0.31
C PRO A 50 18.92 29.86 -0.63
N HIS A 51 18.19 28.74 -0.57
CA HIS A 51 16.93 28.59 -1.29
C HIS A 51 15.72 28.86 -0.40
N THR A 52 14.66 29.36 -1.06
CA THR A 52 13.39 29.70 -0.42
C THR A 52 12.27 29.31 -1.37
N ILE A 53 11.23 28.68 -0.82
CA ILE A 53 10.01 28.33 -1.55
C ILE A 53 8.81 29.02 -0.90
N LYS A 54 7.82 29.42 -1.70
CA LYS A 54 6.58 30.02 -1.19
C LYS A 54 5.55 28.94 -0.85
N GLU A 55 4.75 29.19 0.16
CA GLU A 55 3.69 28.27 0.60
C GLU A 55 2.68 27.97 -0.52
N ASN A 56 2.30 28.97 -1.32
CA ASN A 56 1.35 28.77 -2.42
C ASN A 56 1.88 27.84 -3.52
N ILE A 57 3.19 27.85 -3.77
CA ILE A 57 3.82 26.93 -4.73
C ILE A 57 3.77 25.50 -4.19
N LEU A 58 4.01 25.32 -2.89
CA LEU A 58 3.87 24.01 -2.25
C LEU A 58 2.42 23.51 -2.29
N ASP A 59 1.44 24.39 -2.07
CA ASP A 59 0.02 24.03 -2.18
C ASP A 59 -0.31 23.54 -3.60
N GLU A 60 0.10 24.28 -4.63
CA GLU A 60 -0.12 23.90 -6.03
C GLU A 60 0.53 22.55 -6.39
N ILE A 61 1.77 22.32 -5.94
CA ILE A 61 2.48 21.06 -6.20
C ILE A 61 1.78 19.90 -5.48
N VAL A 62 1.43 20.06 -4.20
CA VAL A 62 0.72 19.02 -3.44
C VAL A 62 -0.61 18.69 -4.10
N GLU A 63 -1.40 19.70 -4.50
CA GLU A 63 -2.68 19.47 -5.17
C GLU A 63 -2.53 18.68 -6.48
N ASN A 64 -1.50 19.00 -7.27
CA ASN A 64 -1.22 18.28 -8.52
C ASN A 64 -0.75 16.84 -8.27
N GLU A 65 0.12 16.61 -7.28
CA GLU A 65 0.57 15.27 -6.92
C GLU A 65 -0.56 14.41 -6.35
N VAL A 66 -1.45 14.98 -5.52
CA VAL A 66 -2.64 14.27 -5.01
C VAL A 66 -3.59 13.89 -6.14
N LYS A 67 -3.79 14.76 -7.14
CA LYS A 67 -4.57 14.43 -8.35
C LYS A 67 -3.91 13.31 -9.16
N SER A 68 -2.59 13.37 -9.36
CA SER A 68 -1.84 12.33 -10.06
C SER A 68 -1.94 10.98 -9.34
N LEU A 69 -1.80 10.98 -8.01
CA LEU A 69 -1.96 9.80 -7.17
C LEU A 69 -3.36 9.20 -7.32
N ARG A 70 -4.40 10.04 -7.29
CA ARG A 70 -5.79 9.62 -7.50
C ARG A 70 -5.99 8.96 -8.88
N ASP A 71 -5.44 9.56 -9.94
CA ASP A 71 -5.58 9.00 -11.28
C ASP A 71 -4.81 7.67 -11.44
N LYS A 72 -3.65 7.52 -10.79
CA LYS A 72 -2.93 6.24 -10.73
C LYS A 72 -3.75 5.17 -10.01
N ILE A 73 -4.35 5.49 -8.86
CA ILE A 73 -5.19 4.56 -8.10
C ILE A 73 -6.43 4.14 -8.91
N LEU A 74 -7.04 5.04 -9.68
CA LEU A 74 -8.14 4.67 -10.57
C LEU A 74 -7.70 3.73 -11.68
N ALA A 75 -6.57 4.02 -12.34
CA ALA A 75 -6.04 3.15 -13.37
C ALA A 75 -5.76 1.73 -12.82
N GLU A 76 -5.21 1.65 -11.60
CA GLU A 76 -4.99 0.37 -10.92
C GLU A 76 -6.32 -0.30 -10.54
N SER A 77 -7.30 0.46 -10.03
CA SER A 77 -8.65 -0.05 -9.75
C SER A 77 -9.32 -0.65 -10.99
N ASP A 78 -9.19 -0.02 -12.16
CA ASP A 78 -9.73 -0.52 -13.43
C ASP A 78 -9.03 -1.83 -13.89
N ARG A 79 -7.72 -1.93 -13.68
CA ARG A 79 -6.95 -3.15 -13.90
C ARG A 79 -7.42 -4.27 -12.97
N TYR A 80 -7.59 -3.98 -11.68
CA TYR A 80 -8.13 -4.93 -10.70
C TYR A 80 -9.56 -5.36 -11.02
N ASP A 81 -10.41 -4.46 -11.50
CA ASP A 81 -11.75 -4.81 -11.95
C ASP A 81 -11.74 -5.80 -13.10
N SER A 82 -10.76 -5.72 -13.99
CA SER A 82 -10.56 -6.69 -15.08
C SER A 82 -10.13 -8.06 -14.55
N ILE A 83 -9.17 -8.09 -13.60
CA ILE A 83 -8.73 -9.32 -12.93
C ILE A 83 -9.90 -9.99 -12.20
N ILE A 84 -10.71 -9.21 -11.48
CA ILE A 84 -11.86 -9.71 -10.72
C ILE A 84 -12.94 -10.25 -11.66
N LYS A 85 -13.20 -9.58 -12.79
CA LYS A 85 -14.15 -10.09 -13.80
C LYS A 85 -13.71 -11.44 -14.33
N ASP A 86 -12.43 -11.61 -14.65
CA ASP A 86 -11.92 -12.89 -15.13
C ASP A 86 -11.87 -13.95 -14.04
N TRP A 87 -11.59 -13.56 -12.80
CA TRP A 87 -11.69 -14.46 -11.65
C TRP A 87 -13.14 -14.90 -11.41
N LEU A 88 -14.12 -14.00 -11.44
CA LEU A 88 -15.54 -14.32 -11.28
C LEU A 88 -16.05 -15.30 -12.34
N LYS A 89 -15.54 -15.22 -13.57
CA LYS A 89 -15.84 -16.22 -14.62
C LYS A 89 -15.31 -17.61 -14.25
N LYS A 90 -14.13 -17.68 -13.63
CA LYS A 90 -13.46 -18.93 -13.23
C LYS A 90 -13.91 -19.44 -11.87
N LYS A 91 -14.50 -18.59 -11.02
CA LYS A 91 -15.01 -18.90 -9.69
C LYS A 91 -15.86 -20.18 -9.64
N PRO A 92 -16.87 -20.41 -10.51
CA PRO A 92 -17.64 -21.65 -10.46
C PRO A 92 -16.79 -22.90 -10.72
N MET A 93 -15.78 -22.82 -11.59
CA MET A 93 -14.85 -23.93 -11.81
C MET A 93 -13.99 -24.18 -10.56
N TYR A 94 -13.52 -23.13 -9.89
CA TYR A 94 -12.75 -23.26 -8.66
C TYR A 94 -13.60 -23.80 -7.51
N GLU A 95 -14.84 -23.34 -7.36
CA GLU A 95 -15.78 -23.89 -6.36
C GLU A 95 -16.06 -25.37 -6.61
N GLN A 96 -16.21 -25.76 -7.88
CA GLN A 96 -16.37 -27.16 -8.24
C GLN A 96 -15.10 -27.99 -7.92
N GLN A 97 -13.91 -27.45 -8.17
CA GLN A 97 -12.64 -28.10 -7.80
C GLN A 97 -12.47 -28.20 -6.28
N ILE A 98 -12.83 -27.17 -5.52
CA ILE A 98 -12.78 -27.16 -4.06
C ILE A 98 -13.71 -28.25 -3.51
N ASN A 99 -14.94 -28.35 -4.03
CA ASN A 99 -15.87 -29.40 -3.62
C ASN A 99 -15.34 -30.79 -3.97
N ALA A 100 -14.85 -30.99 -5.20
CA ALA A 100 -14.26 -32.26 -5.62
C ALA A 100 -13.05 -32.68 -4.76
N ASN A 101 -12.17 -31.73 -4.42
CA ASN A 101 -11.04 -31.98 -3.52
C ASN A 101 -11.52 -32.31 -2.11
N THR A 102 -12.57 -31.64 -1.62
CA THR A 102 -13.15 -31.90 -0.29
C THR A 102 -13.75 -33.30 -0.21
N ASP A 103 -14.52 -33.71 -1.23
CA ASP A 103 -15.09 -35.05 -1.32
C ASP A 103 -13.99 -36.12 -1.38
N LYS A 104 -12.91 -35.84 -2.13
CA LYS A 104 -11.76 -36.74 -2.23
C LYS A 104 -11.00 -36.85 -0.90
N ILE A 105 -10.80 -35.73 -0.19
CA ILE A 105 -10.21 -35.73 1.16
C ILE A 105 -11.06 -36.56 2.11
N GLN A 106 -12.39 -36.41 2.09
CA GLN A 106 -13.29 -37.18 2.95
C GLN A 106 -13.21 -38.68 2.65
N THR A 107 -13.15 -39.04 1.36
CA THR A 107 -12.97 -40.43 0.93
C THR A 107 -11.64 -41.00 1.39
N LEU A 108 -10.54 -40.25 1.27
CA LEU A 108 -9.21 -40.68 1.72
C LEU A 108 -9.16 -40.82 3.25
N LYS A 109 -9.82 -39.93 4.00
CA LYS A 109 -9.95 -40.03 5.47
C LYS A 109 -10.70 -41.31 5.86
N GLN A 110 -11.80 -41.64 5.19
CA GLN A 110 -12.51 -42.90 5.44
C GLN A 110 -11.63 -44.13 5.14
N GLN A 111 -10.88 -44.11 4.04
CA GLN A 111 -9.95 -45.21 3.72
C GLN A 111 -8.83 -45.36 4.76
N ILE A 112 -8.35 -44.25 5.35
CA ILE A 112 -7.38 -44.32 6.45
C ILE A 112 -8.02 -44.97 7.67
N GLU A 113 -9.26 -44.61 8.03
CA GLU A 113 -9.99 -45.25 9.13
C GLU A 113 -10.14 -46.77 8.92
N ASP A 114 -10.52 -47.19 7.71
CA ASP A 114 -10.65 -48.60 7.36
C ASP A 114 -9.30 -49.34 7.47
N LEU A 115 -8.21 -48.73 6.97
CA LEU A 115 -6.86 -49.29 7.08
C LEU A 115 -6.37 -49.39 8.52
N ILE A 116 -6.75 -48.45 9.38
CA ILE A 116 -6.44 -48.50 10.81
C ILE A 116 -7.17 -49.68 11.46
N MET A 117 -8.43 -49.92 11.10
CA MET A 117 -9.20 -51.06 11.61
C MET A 117 -8.61 -52.40 11.15
N GLU A 118 -8.20 -52.51 9.89
CA GLU A 118 -7.51 -53.70 9.36
C GLU A 118 -6.16 -53.95 10.05
N ARG A 119 -5.37 -52.90 10.26
CA ARG A 119 -4.08 -52.96 10.98
C ARG A 119 -4.24 -53.50 12.42
N ILE A 120 -5.34 -53.16 13.10
CA ILE A 120 -5.61 -53.69 14.45
C ILE A 120 -5.86 -55.21 14.39
N GLY A 121 -6.45 -55.70 13.30
CA GLY A 121 -6.74 -57.12 13.07
C GLY A 121 -5.53 -57.95 12.59
N ASP A 122 -4.65 -57.38 11.76
CA ASP A 122 -3.45 -58.04 11.23
C ASP A 122 -2.15 -57.35 11.67
N ARG A 123 -1.58 -57.86 12.76
CA ARG A 123 -0.35 -57.32 13.36
C ARG A 123 0.94 -57.71 12.63
N GLU A 124 0.95 -58.78 11.84
CA GLU A 124 2.16 -59.24 11.15
C GLU A 124 2.53 -58.31 9.98
N HIS A 125 1.55 -57.61 9.41
CA HIS A 125 1.74 -56.72 8.25
C HIS A 125 1.65 -55.22 8.59
N ALA A 126 1.83 -54.84 9.86
CA ALA A 126 1.66 -53.47 10.36
C ALA A 126 2.47 -52.41 9.57
N GLU A 127 3.68 -52.77 9.10
CA GLU A 127 4.55 -51.88 8.32
C GLU A 127 3.92 -51.48 6.98
N ILE A 128 3.22 -52.40 6.31
CA ILE A 128 2.57 -52.17 5.01
C ILE A 128 1.39 -51.22 5.18
N TYR A 129 0.58 -51.40 6.22
CA TYR A 129 -0.53 -50.50 6.54
C TYR A 129 -0.05 -49.09 6.89
N ASN A 130 1.04 -48.96 7.66
CA ASN A 130 1.62 -47.66 7.98
C ASN A 130 2.06 -46.90 6.72
N GLU A 131 2.70 -47.58 5.75
CA GLU A 131 3.09 -46.96 4.47
C GLU A 131 1.87 -46.56 3.62
N MET A 132 0.80 -47.37 3.61
CA MET A 132 -0.45 -47.04 2.91
C MET A 132 -1.18 -45.85 3.53
N ILE A 133 -1.13 -45.70 4.86
CA ILE A 133 -1.68 -44.55 5.59
C ILE A 133 -0.85 -43.30 5.24
N ARG A 134 0.49 -43.37 5.34
CA ARG A 134 1.36 -42.23 5.04
C ARG A 134 1.14 -41.67 3.63
N LYS A 135 1.03 -42.53 2.61
CA LYS A 135 0.75 -42.08 1.23
C LYS A 135 -0.60 -41.34 1.11
N ARG A 136 -1.63 -41.80 1.83
CA ARG A 136 -2.95 -41.13 1.83
C ARG A 136 -2.91 -39.82 2.60
N GLU A 137 -2.16 -39.74 3.69
CA GLU A 137 -1.92 -38.50 4.43
C GLU A 137 -1.17 -37.47 3.57
N GLU A 138 -0.15 -37.89 2.82
CA GLU A 138 0.57 -37.04 1.86
C GLU A 138 -0.37 -36.52 0.76
N GLU A 139 -1.26 -37.36 0.23
CA GLU A 139 -2.26 -36.95 -0.77
C GLU A 139 -3.30 -35.97 -0.19
N ILE A 140 -3.78 -36.21 1.03
CA ILE A 140 -4.66 -35.27 1.74
C ILE A 140 -3.97 -33.92 1.92
N ALA A 141 -2.72 -33.91 2.38
CA ALA A 141 -1.97 -32.68 2.60
C ALA A 141 -1.78 -31.87 1.30
N ALA A 142 -1.53 -32.55 0.18
CA ALA A 142 -1.42 -31.91 -1.13
C ALA A 142 -2.75 -31.29 -1.58
N LEU A 143 -3.87 -32.00 -1.40
CA LEU A 143 -5.21 -31.51 -1.73
C LEU A 143 -5.64 -30.34 -0.82
N GLU A 144 -5.34 -30.41 0.48
CA GLU A 144 -5.61 -29.34 1.44
C GLU A 144 -4.81 -28.07 1.09
N LYS A 145 -3.54 -28.22 0.71
CA LYS A 145 -2.70 -27.10 0.24
C LYS A 145 -3.29 -26.42 -1.00
N ASN A 146 -3.63 -27.19 -2.04
CA ASN A 146 -4.23 -26.63 -3.26
C ASN A 146 -5.54 -25.87 -2.97
N THR A 147 -6.35 -26.39 -2.04
CA THR A 147 -7.62 -25.77 -1.63
C THR A 147 -7.38 -24.48 -0.84
N ALA A 148 -6.33 -24.43 -0.02
CA ALA A 148 -5.92 -23.22 0.70
C ALA A 148 -5.41 -22.13 -0.25
N ASP A 149 -4.57 -22.48 -1.23
CA ASP A 149 -4.02 -21.53 -2.21
C ASP A 149 -5.15 -20.87 -3.02
N LEU A 150 -6.16 -21.63 -3.44
CA LEU A 150 -7.33 -21.10 -4.15
C LEU A 150 -8.17 -20.14 -3.29
N LYS A 151 -8.30 -20.40 -1.98
CA LYS A 151 -9.04 -19.55 -1.05
C LYS A 151 -8.28 -18.26 -0.71
N GLU A 152 -6.96 -18.34 -0.58
CA GLU A 152 -6.14 -17.16 -0.33
C GLU A 152 -6.17 -16.21 -1.53
N TYR A 153 -6.18 -16.73 -2.76
CA TYR A 153 -6.33 -15.91 -3.96
C TYR A 153 -7.65 -15.12 -3.98
N ASP A 154 -8.80 -15.71 -3.62
CA ASP A 154 -10.08 -14.99 -3.49
C ASP A 154 -9.99 -13.88 -2.43
N LYS A 155 -9.40 -14.21 -1.27
CA LYS A 155 -9.24 -13.27 -0.16
C LYS A 155 -8.38 -12.07 -0.54
N VAL A 156 -7.23 -12.29 -1.18
CA VAL A 156 -6.32 -11.23 -1.64
C VAL A 156 -7.02 -10.32 -2.65
N CYS A 157 -7.70 -10.89 -3.66
CA CYS A 157 -8.41 -10.10 -4.66
C CYS A 157 -9.51 -9.21 -4.06
N ARG A 158 -10.25 -9.71 -3.05
CA ARG A 158 -11.28 -8.91 -2.37
C ARG A 158 -10.69 -7.80 -1.51
N GLN A 159 -9.65 -8.13 -0.73
CA GLN A 159 -8.99 -7.17 0.15
C GLN A 159 -8.36 -6.02 -0.64
N GLN A 160 -7.64 -6.31 -1.73
CA GLN A 160 -7.04 -5.27 -2.57
C GLN A 160 -8.10 -4.37 -3.23
N LYS A 161 -9.23 -4.93 -3.69
CA LYS A 161 -10.34 -4.12 -4.25
C LYS A 161 -10.94 -3.17 -3.21
N GLU A 162 -11.19 -3.66 -2.00
CA GLU A 162 -11.77 -2.85 -0.93
C GLU A 162 -10.81 -1.75 -0.48
N GLN A 163 -9.51 -2.07 -0.38
CA GLN A 163 -8.47 -1.09 -0.07
C GLN A 163 -8.37 0.00 -1.14
N LEU A 164 -8.35 -0.35 -2.44
CA LEU A 164 -8.33 0.63 -3.53
C LEU A 164 -9.56 1.53 -3.47
N LYS A 165 -10.76 0.95 -3.30
CA LYS A 165 -12.01 1.71 -3.20
C LYS A 165 -12.01 2.70 -2.03
N ASN A 166 -11.60 2.26 -0.84
CA ASN A 166 -11.54 3.13 0.34
C ASN A 166 -10.53 4.27 0.13
N THR A 167 -9.41 3.99 -0.52
CA THR A 167 -8.38 5.01 -0.80
C THR A 167 -8.87 6.05 -1.80
N THR A 168 -9.53 5.61 -2.88
CA THR A 168 -10.16 6.51 -3.85
C THR A 168 -11.20 7.41 -3.19
N GLN A 169 -12.03 6.86 -2.29
CA GLN A 169 -13.03 7.65 -1.55
C GLN A 169 -12.38 8.75 -0.70
N ILE A 170 -11.33 8.41 0.05
CA ILE A 170 -10.58 9.39 0.86
C ILE A 170 -10.01 10.50 -0.05
N LEU A 171 -9.42 10.14 -1.18
CA LEU A 171 -8.84 11.13 -2.10
C LEU A 171 -9.90 12.01 -2.75
N ASP A 172 -11.04 11.45 -3.14
CA ASP A 172 -12.16 12.22 -3.70
C ASP A 172 -12.76 13.17 -2.64
N GLU A 173 -12.86 12.76 -1.38
CA GLU A 173 -13.27 13.64 -0.27
C GLU A 173 -12.29 14.80 -0.09
N VAL A 174 -10.98 14.52 -0.03
CA VAL A 174 -9.95 15.56 0.10
C VAL A 174 -9.94 16.52 -1.09
N LEU A 175 -10.14 16.02 -2.32
CA LEU A 175 -10.17 16.83 -3.53
C LEU A 175 -11.51 17.57 -3.73
N SER A 176 -12.58 17.17 -3.04
CA SER A 176 -13.86 17.88 -3.04
C SER A 176 -13.81 19.19 -2.24
N GLU A 177 -12.88 19.29 -1.29
CA GLU A 177 -12.60 20.53 -0.57
C GLU A 177 -11.94 21.55 -1.51
N SER A 178 -12.32 22.83 -1.40
CA SER A 178 -11.71 23.89 -2.23
C SER A 178 -10.20 24.05 -2.05
N LYS A 179 -9.67 23.56 -0.92
CA LYS A 179 -8.26 23.53 -0.54
C LYS A 179 -8.03 22.36 0.40
N ILE A 180 -6.92 21.64 0.24
CA ILE A 180 -6.54 20.54 1.14
C ILE A 180 -6.36 21.09 2.56
N SER A 181 -7.09 20.59 3.53
CA SER A 181 -6.91 21.00 4.94
C SER A 181 -5.54 20.60 5.52
N ASP A 182 -5.05 21.29 6.56
CA ASP A 182 -3.76 20.95 7.22
C ASP A 182 -3.74 19.52 7.78
N VAL A 183 -4.91 19.00 8.15
CA VAL A 183 -5.08 17.61 8.63
C VAL A 183 -4.93 16.64 7.47
N ASN A 184 -5.64 16.89 6.36
CA ASN A 184 -5.57 16.06 5.16
C ASN A 184 -4.15 16.06 4.56
N LEU A 185 -3.47 17.20 4.57
CA LEU A 185 -2.07 17.31 4.15
C LEU A 185 -1.16 16.38 4.96
N ARG A 186 -1.28 16.36 6.29
CA ARG A 186 -0.45 15.52 7.17
C ARG A 186 -0.83 14.04 7.12
N MET A 187 -2.09 13.75 6.78
CA MET A 187 -2.56 12.39 6.54
C MET A 187 -2.04 11.83 5.21
N LEU A 188 -1.89 12.65 4.18
CA LEU A 188 -1.44 12.22 2.86
C LEU A 188 0.08 12.24 2.70
N VAL A 189 0.72 13.32 3.14
CA VAL A 189 2.14 13.60 2.89
C VAL A 189 2.98 13.29 4.11
N ASN A 190 3.96 12.40 3.94
CA ASN A 190 4.97 12.10 4.94
C ASN A 190 6.04 13.21 4.99
N LYS A 191 6.65 13.50 3.82
CA LYS A 191 7.71 14.50 3.68
C LYS A 191 7.67 15.20 2.33
N VAL A 192 8.16 16.44 2.33
CA VAL A 192 8.40 17.22 1.12
C VAL A 192 9.90 17.46 1.02
N ILE A 193 10.54 16.90 0.01
CA ILE A 193 11.97 17.03 -0.25
C ILE A 193 12.19 18.13 -1.27
N ILE A 194 13.00 19.12 -0.92
CA ILE A 194 13.32 20.26 -1.78
C ILE A 194 14.79 20.22 -2.14
N HIS A 195 15.08 20.29 -3.43
CA HIS A 195 16.42 20.43 -3.99
C HIS A 195 16.52 21.72 -4.80
N GLN A 196 17.65 22.42 -4.71
CA GLN A 196 17.94 23.55 -5.59
C GLN A 196 19.02 23.12 -6.58
N ASN A 197 18.70 23.17 -7.87
CA ASN A 197 19.62 22.84 -8.93
C ASN A 197 20.69 23.94 -9.12
N GLU A 198 21.75 23.60 -9.87
CA GLU A 198 22.84 24.53 -10.19
C GLU A 198 22.38 25.78 -10.94
N ASP A 199 21.31 25.66 -11.75
CA ASP A 199 20.67 26.77 -12.47
C ASP A 199 19.75 27.64 -11.58
N ARG A 200 19.67 27.32 -10.28
CA ARG A 200 18.80 27.92 -9.25
C ARG A 200 17.32 27.54 -9.36
N SER A 201 16.93 26.63 -10.25
CA SER A 201 15.58 26.04 -10.22
C SER A 201 15.40 25.20 -8.94
N ILE A 202 14.14 25.03 -8.53
CA ILE A 202 13.80 24.28 -7.31
C ILE A 202 12.97 23.06 -7.70
N ASP A 203 13.49 21.88 -7.39
CA ASP A 203 12.78 20.63 -7.51
C ASP A 203 12.12 20.28 -6.18
N VAL A 204 10.87 19.84 -6.24
CA VAL A 204 10.07 19.44 -5.08
C VAL A 204 9.60 18.02 -5.33
N ASN A 205 9.99 17.11 -4.44
CA ASN A 205 9.53 15.74 -4.44
C ASN A 205 8.68 15.48 -3.19
N LEU A 206 7.58 14.74 -3.36
CA LEU A 206 6.61 14.44 -2.31
C LEU A 206 6.66 12.95 -1.99
N GLU A 207 6.96 12.64 -0.73
CA GLU A 207 6.81 11.31 -0.17
C GLU A 207 5.42 11.25 0.48
N PHE A 208 4.56 10.38 -0.04
CA PHE A 208 3.26 10.10 0.57
C PHE A 208 3.43 9.18 1.79
N ASN A 209 2.42 9.10 2.65
CA ASN A 209 2.41 8.07 3.68
C ASN A 209 2.25 6.69 3.03
N GLY A 210 2.88 5.64 3.59
CA GLY A 210 2.90 4.29 3.01
C GLY A 210 1.52 3.73 2.67
N ASP A 211 0.50 4.09 3.46
CA ASP A 211 -0.90 3.78 3.18
C ASP A 211 -1.40 4.29 1.82
N PHE A 212 -0.69 5.19 1.14
CA PHE A 212 -1.03 5.72 -0.18
C PHE A 212 0.03 5.37 -1.24
N GLU A 213 1.29 5.21 -0.85
CA GLU A 213 2.41 4.91 -1.74
C GLU A 213 2.47 3.43 -2.14
N ASP A 214 2.24 2.52 -1.19
CA ASP A 214 2.26 1.07 -1.43
C ASP A 214 1.09 0.59 -2.30
N LYS A 215 0.05 1.42 -2.45
CA LYS A 215 -1.17 1.08 -3.21
C LYS A 215 -1.06 1.28 -4.72
N VAL A 216 0.07 1.82 -5.18
CA VAL A 216 0.34 2.10 -6.60
C VAL A 216 1.46 1.23 -7.17
N ILE A 217 2.23 0.52 -6.32
CA ILE A 217 3.52 -0.09 -6.70
C ILE A 217 3.53 -1.63 -6.73
N GLU A 218 2.46 -2.34 -6.36
CA GLU A 218 2.39 -3.82 -6.48
C GLU A 218 1.50 -4.33 -7.62
#